data_AF-A0A7W7L9F8-F1
#
_entry.id   AF-A0A7W7L9F8-F1
#
_cell.length_a   1.000
_cell.length_b   1.000
_cell.length_c   1.000
_cell.angle_alpha   90.00
_cell.angle_beta   90.00
_cell.angle_gamma   90.00
#
_symmetry.space_group_name_H-M   'P 1'
#
loop_
_entity.id
_entity.type
_entity.pdbx_description
1 polymer ?
#
loop_
_entity_poly.entity_id
_entity_poly.type
_entity_poly.pdbx_seq_one_letter_code
_entity_poly.pdbx_strand_id
1 'polypeptide(L)'
;MTGGGAIDTVRVVPGPVCLVPEDAFTGRPPTLRVVAVVERSLGGGRWEAEEDVRVVTTATGAIVLPSLAAPRRTASGGPHGVRRMRIRLLSPYLLDAEHPEGVEFDAPSTTVPPVTRVRLYPLPAYPFPPGTRLLRGRVRRTWGTDVAGAALTGRARTGDGYLPRVLPPWSEYAATAADGRFRLPLRRPGSKPRPAGQAAPEPEWFTVTAAAEPAHGGGPEATVHLTAADISGTEHLVEIP
;
A
#
# COMPACT_ATOMS: atom_id res chain seq x y z
N MET A 1 19.64 39.63 -9.65
CA MET A 1 20.27 38.54 -8.88
C MET A 1 19.17 37.79 -8.14
N THR A 2 18.70 36.68 -8.68
CA THR A 2 17.74 35.79 -8.05
C THR A 2 18.38 34.41 -8.02
N GLY A 3 18.76 33.97 -6.82
CA GLY A 3 19.41 32.68 -6.59
C GLY A 3 18.45 31.55 -6.95
N GLY A 4 18.78 30.81 -8.01
CA GLY A 4 18.16 29.53 -8.30
C GLY A 4 18.52 28.56 -7.18
N GLY A 5 17.52 28.11 -6.44
CA GLY A 5 17.69 27.06 -5.44
C GLY A 5 18.29 25.82 -6.09
N ALA A 6 19.36 25.30 -5.51
CA ALA A 6 19.94 24.04 -5.91
C ALA A 6 18.87 22.96 -5.84
N ILE A 7 18.47 22.44 -6.99
CA ILE A 7 17.70 21.20 -7.05
C ILE A 7 18.69 20.13 -6.59
N ASP A 8 18.55 19.68 -5.35
CA ASP A 8 19.28 18.54 -4.81
C ASP A 8 18.98 17.32 -5.68
N THR A 9 19.83 17.13 -6.68
CA THR A 9 19.79 15.98 -7.57
C THR A 9 20.42 14.84 -6.78
N VAL A 10 19.58 14.07 -6.11
CA VAL A 10 20.00 12.83 -5.43
C VAL A 10 20.64 11.94 -6.48
N ARG A 11 21.98 11.88 -6.51
CA ARG A 11 22.72 10.91 -7.33
C ARG A 11 22.47 9.53 -6.74
N VAL A 12 21.51 8.81 -7.32
CA VAL A 12 21.31 7.39 -7.03
C VAL A 12 22.53 6.65 -7.55
N VAL A 13 23.34 6.10 -6.64
CA VAL A 13 24.43 5.20 -6.99
C VAL A 13 23.81 3.96 -7.64
N PRO A 14 24.33 3.45 -8.77
CA PRO A 14 23.88 2.19 -9.35
C PRO A 14 23.87 1.09 -8.28
N GLY A 15 22.86 0.23 -8.29
CA GLY A 15 22.70 -0.84 -7.33
C GLY A 15 21.54 -1.75 -7.75
N PRO A 16 21.36 -2.93 -7.16
CA PRO A 16 20.39 -3.89 -7.68
C PRO A 16 18.93 -3.52 -7.41
N VAL A 17 18.66 -2.57 -6.51
CA VAL A 17 17.30 -2.25 -6.04
C VAL A 17 17.12 -0.76 -5.74
N CYS A 18 15.96 -0.23 -6.12
CA CYS A 18 15.42 1.05 -5.65
C CYS A 18 13.93 0.87 -5.31
N LEU A 19 13.59 0.77 -4.02
CA LEU A 19 12.20 0.71 -3.57
C LEU A 19 11.72 2.08 -3.11
N VAL A 20 10.49 2.45 -3.47
CA VAL A 20 9.85 3.68 -3.00
C VAL A 20 8.55 3.32 -2.29
N PRO A 21 8.58 3.09 -0.97
CA PRO A 21 7.37 2.88 -0.19
C PRO A 21 6.53 4.17 -0.18
N GLU A 22 5.24 4.03 -0.47
CA GLU A 22 4.29 5.15 -0.54
C GLU A 22 3.05 4.85 0.30
N ASP A 23 2.77 5.70 1.28
CA ASP A 23 1.57 5.63 2.09
C ASP A 23 0.36 5.98 1.22
N ALA A 24 -0.54 5.00 1.01
CA ALA A 24 -1.70 5.16 0.14
C ALA A 24 -2.66 6.25 0.61
N PHE A 25 -2.66 6.60 1.90
CA PHE A 25 -3.49 7.69 2.42
C PHE A 25 -2.89 9.05 2.06
N THR A 26 -1.58 9.24 2.20
CA THR A 26 -0.96 10.56 2.01
C THR A 26 -0.37 10.78 0.61
N GLY A 27 -0.09 9.72 -0.15
CA GLY A 27 0.68 9.77 -1.41
C GLY A 27 2.14 10.20 -1.20
N ARG A 28 2.68 9.97 0.00
CA ARG A 28 4.01 10.44 0.45
C ARG A 28 4.78 9.28 1.07
N PRO A 29 6.08 9.45 1.39
CA PRO A 29 6.81 8.48 2.19
C PRO A 29 6.07 8.13 3.49
N PRO A 30 6.20 6.88 3.98
CA PRO A 30 5.43 6.40 5.11
C PRO A 30 5.69 7.21 6.37
N THR A 31 4.61 7.58 7.06
CA THR A 31 4.65 8.30 8.34
C THR A 31 5.01 7.37 9.49
N LEU A 32 4.61 6.10 9.41
CA LEU A 32 5.03 5.07 10.35
C LEU A 32 6.31 4.39 9.86
N ARG A 33 7.15 3.94 10.80
CA ARG A 33 8.44 3.34 10.49
C ARG A 33 8.28 2.05 9.68
N VAL A 34 8.90 2.00 8.51
CA VAL A 34 9.06 0.80 7.68
C VAL A 34 10.51 0.35 7.76
N VAL A 35 10.74 -0.92 8.02
CA VAL A 35 12.09 -1.51 8.14
C VAL A 35 12.32 -2.44 6.96
N ALA A 36 13.41 -2.23 6.20
CA ALA A 36 13.81 -3.17 5.18
C ALA A 36 14.74 -4.23 5.76
N VAL A 37 14.42 -5.50 5.48
CA VAL A 37 15.24 -6.65 5.78
C VAL A 37 15.74 -7.22 4.46
N VAL A 38 17.05 -7.41 4.36
CA VAL A 38 17.66 -8.05 3.20
C VAL A 38 17.92 -9.50 3.56
N GLU A 39 17.55 -10.39 2.66
CA GLU A 39 17.71 -11.84 2.81
C GLU A 39 18.50 -12.38 1.61
N ARG A 40 19.32 -13.40 1.87
CA ARG A 40 20.04 -14.18 0.85
C ARG A 40 19.32 -15.51 0.63
N SER A 41 19.27 -15.98 -0.62
CA SER A 41 18.77 -17.32 -0.91
C SER A 41 19.80 -18.36 -0.51
N LEU A 42 19.36 -19.41 0.19
CA LEU A 42 20.16 -20.60 0.51
C LEU A 42 19.91 -21.75 -0.50
N GLY A 43 19.07 -21.52 -1.51
CA GLY A 43 18.53 -22.58 -2.37
C GLY A 43 17.34 -23.32 -1.75
N GLY A 44 16.61 -24.07 -2.58
CA GLY A 44 15.45 -24.86 -2.13
C GLY A 44 14.32 -24.03 -1.50
N GLY A 45 14.14 -22.77 -1.93
CA GLY A 45 13.13 -21.85 -1.39
C GLY A 45 13.44 -21.26 -0.02
N ARG A 46 14.62 -21.57 0.56
CA ARG A 46 15.03 -21.05 1.86
C ARG A 46 15.73 -19.71 1.74
N TRP A 47 15.44 -18.84 2.70
CA TRP A 47 15.98 -17.49 2.82
C TRP A 47 16.57 -17.28 4.21
N GLU A 48 17.64 -16.50 4.30
CA GLU A 48 18.28 -16.14 5.57
C GLU A 48 18.60 -14.65 5.56
N ALA A 49 18.48 -13.98 6.71
CA ALA A 49 18.82 -12.57 6.84
C ALA A 49 20.31 -12.33 6.50
N GLU A 50 20.58 -11.30 5.71
CA GLU A 50 21.93 -10.83 5.38
C GLU A 50 22.19 -9.54 6.17
N GLU A 51 22.75 -9.68 7.36
CA GLU A 51 22.94 -8.58 8.32
C GLU A 51 24.00 -7.56 7.88
N ASP A 52 24.96 -7.97 7.06
CA ASP A 52 26.07 -7.12 6.62
C ASP A 52 25.66 -6.13 5.51
N VAL A 53 24.44 -6.22 4.98
CA VAL A 53 24.00 -5.33 3.90
C VAL A 53 23.51 -4.00 4.45
N ARG A 54 24.19 -2.94 4.04
CA ARG A 54 23.80 -1.58 4.39
C ARG A 54 22.56 -1.17 3.58
N VAL A 55 21.44 -1.07 4.27
CA VAL A 55 20.22 -0.42 3.78
C VAL A 55 20.35 1.09 3.95
N VAL A 56 20.12 1.85 2.88
CA VAL A 56 20.10 3.31 2.92
C VAL A 56 18.70 3.79 2.54
N THR A 57 18.10 4.61 3.42
CA THR A 57 16.87 5.34 3.11
C THR A 57 17.23 6.79 2.77
N THR A 58 16.85 7.24 1.58
CA THR A 58 17.10 8.62 1.12
C THR A 58 16.14 9.60 1.79
N ALA A 59 16.41 10.91 1.66
CA ALA A 59 15.50 11.96 2.11
C ALA A 59 14.12 11.90 1.40
N THR A 60 14.06 11.35 0.19
CA THR A 60 12.82 11.13 -0.56
C THR A 60 12.08 9.86 -0.15
N GLY A 61 12.59 9.12 0.84
CA GLY A 61 12.01 7.86 1.32
C GLY A 61 12.37 6.63 0.48
N ALA A 62 13.22 6.76 -0.54
CA ALA A 62 13.65 5.63 -1.35
C ALA A 62 14.62 4.74 -0.56
N ILE A 63 14.46 3.43 -0.67
CA ILE A 63 15.31 2.42 -0.05
C ILE A 63 16.23 1.84 -1.12
N VAL A 64 17.54 2.00 -0.90
CA VAL A 64 18.59 1.55 -1.82
C VAL A 64 19.65 0.72 -1.10
N LEU A 65 20.30 -0.17 -1.84
CA LEU A 65 21.28 -1.14 -1.34
C LEU A 65 22.66 -0.95 -2.02
N PRO A 66 23.36 0.17 -1.79
CA PRO A 66 24.56 0.53 -2.55
C PRO A 66 25.72 -0.45 -2.32
N SER A 67 25.79 -1.11 -1.17
CA SER A 67 26.84 -2.10 -0.87
C SER A 67 26.74 -3.37 -1.73
N LEU A 68 25.65 -3.56 -2.47
CA LEU A 68 25.40 -4.69 -3.37
C LEU A 68 25.66 -4.35 -4.84
N ALA A 69 26.18 -3.16 -5.15
CA ALA A 69 26.51 -2.76 -6.51
C ALA A 69 27.80 -3.41 -7.04
N ALA A 70 28.68 -3.85 -6.15
CA ALA A 70 29.99 -4.39 -6.49
C ALA A 70 30.26 -5.72 -5.75
N PRO A 71 31.05 -6.63 -6.33
CA PRO A 71 31.44 -7.86 -5.66
C PRO A 71 32.16 -7.58 -4.34
N ARG A 72 31.73 -8.23 -3.25
CA ARG A 72 32.51 -8.26 -2.01
C ARG A 72 33.76 -9.10 -2.24
N ARG A 73 34.93 -8.59 -1.83
CA ARG A 73 36.24 -9.26 -2.01
C ARG A 73 36.38 -10.65 -1.36
N THR A 74 35.40 -11.09 -0.56
CA THR A 74 35.51 -12.28 0.30
C THR A 74 34.36 -13.28 0.19
N ALA A 75 33.39 -13.09 -0.71
CA ALA A 75 32.20 -13.96 -0.75
C ALA A 75 32.39 -15.18 -1.68
N SER A 76 32.55 -16.36 -1.08
CA SER A 76 32.35 -17.66 -1.71
C SER A 76 30.91 -17.78 -2.21
N GLY A 77 30.69 -17.56 -3.50
CA GLY A 77 29.47 -17.84 -4.24
C GLY A 77 29.84 -18.56 -5.54
N GLY A 78 28.87 -19.18 -6.21
CA GLY A 78 29.05 -19.93 -7.48
C GLY A 78 29.67 -19.09 -8.61
N PRO A 79 29.71 -19.60 -9.86
CA PRO A 79 30.48 -18.97 -10.94
C PRO A 79 30.08 -17.49 -11.05
N HIS A 80 31.06 -16.60 -10.79
CA HIS A 80 30.98 -15.12 -10.74
C HIS A 80 30.57 -14.43 -9.42
N GLY A 81 30.30 -15.14 -8.33
CA GLY A 81 30.02 -14.51 -7.02
C GLY A 81 28.66 -13.82 -6.91
N VAL A 82 27.77 -14.07 -7.87
CA VAL A 82 26.38 -13.59 -7.88
C VAL A 82 25.52 -14.45 -6.95
N ARG A 83 24.68 -13.81 -6.15
CA ARG A 83 23.76 -14.41 -5.19
C ARG A 83 22.35 -13.86 -5.42
N ARG A 84 21.36 -14.75 -5.38
CA ARG A 84 19.95 -14.38 -5.35
C ARG A 84 19.63 -13.79 -3.98
N MET A 85 19.02 -12.62 -3.96
CA MET A 85 18.68 -11.86 -2.76
C MET A 85 17.22 -11.42 -2.81
N ARG A 86 16.68 -11.03 -1.66
CA ARG A 86 15.32 -10.52 -1.49
C ARG A 86 15.33 -9.39 -0.48
N ILE A 87 14.58 -8.32 -0.76
CA ILE A 87 14.33 -7.25 0.19
C ILE A 87 12.87 -7.29 0.62
N ARG A 88 12.63 -7.43 1.93
CA ARG A 88 11.30 -7.44 2.55
C ARG A 88 11.10 -6.18 3.36
N LEU A 89 9.89 -5.61 3.29
CA LEU A 89 9.53 -4.50 4.15
C LEU A 89 8.71 -5.02 5.33
N LEU A 90 9.25 -4.88 6.54
CA LEU A 90 8.50 -5.03 7.77
C LEU A 90 7.80 -3.70 8.04
N SER A 91 6.48 -3.74 8.06
CA SER A 91 5.66 -2.53 7.97
C SER A 91 4.45 -2.62 8.91
N PRO A 92 4.08 -1.55 9.60
CA PRO A 92 2.79 -1.42 10.29
C PRO A 92 1.65 -1.08 9.32
N TYR A 93 1.89 -1.21 8.01
CA TYR A 93 0.92 -1.16 6.93
C TYR A 93 0.81 -2.55 6.32
N LEU A 94 -0.27 -2.79 5.56
CA LEU A 94 -0.26 -3.90 4.62
C LEU A 94 0.47 -3.46 3.35
N LEU A 95 1.38 -4.29 2.85
CA LEU A 95 2.04 -4.03 1.57
C LEU A 95 1.06 -4.28 0.43
N ASP A 96 1.17 -3.47 -0.61
CA ASP A 96 0.53 -3.78 -1.86
C ASP A 96 1.10 -5.06 -2.45
N ALA A 97 0.26 -5.66 -3.26
CA ALA A 97 0.29 -7.06 -3.58
C ALA A 97 1.22 -7.49 -4.67
N GLU A 98 1.75 -6.51 -5.40
CA GLU A 98 2.78 -6.75 -6.38
C GLU A 98 4.02 -7.34 -5.68
N HIS A 99 4.21 -7.07 -4.39
CA HIS A 99 5.41 -7.46 -3.63
C HIS A 99 5.14 -7.94 -2.19
N PRO A 100 4.28 -8.97 -1.98
CA PRO A 100 3.85 -9.37 -0.63
C PRO A 100 4.98 -10.05 0.15
N GLU A 101 5.82 -10.82 -0.54
CA GLU A 101 6.98 -11.52 0.00
C GLU A 101 8.29 -10.73 -0.14
N GLY A 102 8.22 -9.48 -0.62
CA GLY A 102 9.37 -8.65 -0.95
C GLY A 102 9.78 -8.71 -2.41
N VAL A 103 10.82 -7.95 -2.75
CA VAL A 103 11.37 -7.83 -4.11
C VAL A 103 12.63 -8.67 -4.21
N GLU A 104 12.65 -9.63 -5.11
CA GLU A 104 13.81 -10.47 -5.38
C GLU A 104 14.69 -9.89 -6.49
N PHE A 105 15.99 -10.10 -6.38
CA PHE A 105 16.99 -9.57 -7.31
C PHE A 105 18.31 -10.35 -7.20
N ASP A 106 19.20 -10.17 -8.17
CA ASP A 106 20.54 -10.75 -8.14
C ASP A 106 21.58 -9.69 -7.76
N ALA A 107 22.55 -10.07 -6.93
CA ALA A 107 23.64 -9.20 -6.51
C ALA A 107 24.99 -9.93 -6.55
N PRO A 108 26.11 -9.28 -6.94
CA PRO A 108 26.18 -7.87 -7.28
C PRO A 108 25.51 -7.56 -8.62
N SER A 109 24.95 -6.36 -8.76
CA SER A 109 24.43 -5.86 -10.03
C SER A 109 25.01 -4.49 -10.33
N THR A 110 25.46 -4.33 -11.58
CA THR A 110 25.96 -3.06 -12.12
C THR A 110 24.89 -2.31 -12.91
N THR A 111 23.68 -2.85 -13.03
CA THR A 111 22.57 -2.17 -13.71
C THR A 111 21.94 -1.15 -12.78
N VAL A 112 21.41 -0.07 -13.37
CA VAL A 112 20.52 0.85 -12.64
C VAL A 112 19.20 0.11 -12.45
N PRO A 113 18.71 -0.03 -11.22
CA PRO A 113 17.52 -0.82 -10.96
C PRO A 113 16.29 -0.01 -11.40
N PRO A 114 15.22 -0.67 -11.88
CA PRO A 114 13.95 0.02 -12.01
C PRO A 114 13.51 0.56 -10.64
N VAL A 115 12.84 1.71 -10.64
CA VAL A 115 12.22 2.26 -9.44
C VAL A 115 10.95 1.45 -9.18
N THR A 116 10.95 0.65 -8.12
CA THR A 116 9.80 -0.14 -7.70
C THR A 116 9.02 0.64 -6.65
N ARG A 117 7.83 1.13 -7.00
CA ARG A 117 6.93 1.75 -6.02
C ARG A 117 6.20 0.66 -5.25
N VAL A 118 6.16 0.78 -3.93
CA VAL A 118 5.45 -0.16 -3.06
C VAL A 118 4.39 0.63 -2.32
N ARG A 119 3.13 0.48 -2.73
CA ARG A 119 2.03 1.14 -2.04
C ARG A 119 1.80 0.45 -0.68
N LEU A 120 1.51 1.25 0.34
CA LEU A 120 1.32 0.80 1.72
C LEU A 120 -0.09 1.15 2.17
N TYR A 121 -0.92 0.14 2.42
CA TYR A 121 -2.31 0.30 2.83
C TYR A 121 -2.42 0.49 4.35
N PRO A 122 -3.08 1.56 4.82
CA PRO A 122 -3.31 1.79 6.24
C PRO A 122 -4.06 0.62 6.90
N LEU A 123 -3.52 0.14 8.03
CA LEU A 123 -4.21 -0.77 8.95
C LEU A 123 -5.10 0.02 9.93
N PRO A 124 -6.01 -0.61 10.68
CA PRO A 124 -6.88 0.07 11.65
C PRO A 124 -6.15 0.91 12.71
N ALA A 125 -4.94 0.51 13.09
CA ALA A 125 -4.12 1.25 14.05
C ALA A 125 -3.47 2.52 13.45
N TYR A 126 -3.64 2.78 12.15
CA TYR A 126 -3.08 3.95 11.49
C TYR A 126 -3.57 5.25 12.16
N PRO A 127 -2.66 6.21 12.43
CA PRO A 127 -2.98 7.46 13.12
C PRO A 127 -3.59 8.47 12.16
N PHE A 128 -4.80 8.21 11.66
CA PHE A 128 -5.51 9.16 10.82
C PHE A 128 -5.64 10.53 11.51
N PRO A 129 -5.39 11.65 10.80
CA PRO A 129 -5.57 12.99 11.35
C PRO A 129 -6.99 13.19 11.92
N PRO A 130 -7.16 13.98 12.98
CA PRO A 130 -8.48 14.37 13.47
C PRO A 130 -9.36 14.93 12.34
N GLY A 131 -10.65 14.59 12.36
CA GLY A 131 -11.59 15.01 11.31
C GLY A 131 -11.56 14.16 10.03
N THR A 132 -10.67 13.17 9.92
CA THR A 132 -10.72 12.22 8.79
C THR A 132 -12.03 11.44 8.82
N ARG A 133 -12.77 11.47 7.71
CA ARG A 133 -13.97 10.65 7.47
C ARG A 133 -13.56 9.19 7.31
N LEU A 134 -14.04 8.31 8.19
CA LEU A 134 -13.61 6.90 8.23
C LEU A 134 -14.81 5.97 8.19
N LEU A 135 -14.87 5.12 7.17
CA LEU A 135 -15.73 3.95 7.20
C LEU A 135 -15.08 2.89 8.07
N ARG A 136 -15.77 2.48 9.13
CA ARG A 136 -15.36 1.38 9.99
C ARG A 136 -16.10 0.12 9.59
N GLY A 137 -15.42 -1.01 9.67
CA GLY A 137 -16.07 -2.26 9.37
C GLY A 137 -15.21 -3.47 9.62
N ARG A 138 -15.71 -4.60 9.14
CA ARG A 138 -15.06 -5.90 9.23
C ARG A 138 -15.27 -6.69 7.94
N VAL A 139 -14.24 -7.43 7.52
CA VAL A 139 -14.32 -8.38 6.42
C VAL A 139 -14.37 -9.80 6.96
N ARG A 140 -15.35 -10.57 6.51
CA ARG A 140 -15.49 -12.00 6.83
C ARG A 140 -15.74 -12.82 5.59
N ARG A 141 -15.32 -14.09 5.59
CA ARG A 141 -15.81 -15.08 4.63
C ARG A 141 -17.28 -15.39 4.92
N THR A 142 -18.02 -15.86 3.91
CA THR A 142 -19.44 -16.27 4.00
C THR A 142 -19.71 -17.25 5.16
N TRP A 143 -18.71 -18.03 5.54
CA TRP A 143 -18.77 -19.03 6.63
C TRP A 143 -18.32 -18.48 8.00
N GLY A 144 -18.22 -17.16 8.14
CA GLY A 144 -18.01 -16.45 9.40
C GLY A 144 -16.55 -16.20 9.81
N THR A 145 -15.57 -16.63 9.02
CA THR A 145 -14.14 -16.44 9.35
C THR A 145 -13.68 -15.00 9.03
N ASP A 146 -13.09 -14.29 9.99
CA ASP A 146 -12.50 -12.98 9.76
C ASP A 146 -11.33 -13.05 8.75
N VAL A 147 -11.22 -12.06 7.87
CA VAL A 147 -10.20 -12.03 6.81
C VAL A 147 -9.15 -10.99 7.13
N ALA A 148 -7.97 -11.44 7.54
CA ALA A 148 -6.81 -10.61 7.79
C ALA A 148 -6.08 -10.23 6.49
N GLY A 149 -5.55 -9.01 6.42
CA GLY A 149 -4.77 -8.58 5.25
C GLY A 149 -5.58 -8.44 3.96
N ALA A 150 -6.92 -8.34 4.05
CA ALA A 150 -7.75 -8.01 2.91
C ALA A 150 -7.47 -6.56 2.49
N ALA A 151 -7.32 -6.34 1.19
CA ALA A 151 -7.21 -5.00 0.62
C ALA A 151 -8.60 -4.41 0.38
N LEU A 152 -8.82 -3.20 0.92
CA LEU A 152 -10.09 -2.47 0.83
C LEU A 152 -9.89 -1.31 -0.13
N THR A 153 -10.80 -1.17 -1.11
CA THR A 153 -10.86 0.01 -1.97
C THR A 153 -12.21 0.69 -1.82
N GLY A 154 -12.19 1.99 -1.49
CA GLY A 154 -13.37 2.85 -1.46
C GLY A 154 -13.37 3.82 -2.63
N ARG A 155 -14.50 3.95 -3.31
CA ARG A 155 -14.70 4.93 -4.39
C ARG A 155 -16.10 5.49 -4.39
N ALA A 156 -16.31 6.60 -5.07
CA ALA A 156 -17.66 7.08 -5.37
C ALA A 156 -18.43 6.02 -6.18
N ARG A 157 -19.71 5.78 -5.85
CA ARG A 157 -20.52 4.79 -6.56
C ARG A 157 -20.65 5.15 -8.04
N THR A 158 -20.39 4.20 -8.92
CA THR A 158 -20.57 4.33 -10.37
C THR A 158 -21.79 3.55 -10.84
N GLY A 159 -22.46 4.00 -11.89
CA GLY A 159 -23.58 3.29 -12.53
C GLY A 159 -24.72 4.21 -12.97
N ASP A 160 -25.60 3.66 -13.80
CA ASP A 160 -26.79 4.37 -14.29
C ASP A 160 -27.74 4.66 -13.12
N GLY A 161 -27.88 5.95 -12.79
CA GLY A 161 -28.66 6.42 -11.64
C GLY A 161 -27.84 7.15 -10.58
N TYR A 162 -26.51 7.17 -10.68
CA TYR A 162 -25.63 7.92 -9.78
C TYR A 162 -24.76 8.92 -10.54
N LEU A 163 -24.46 10.04 -9.89
CA LEU A 163 -23.53 11.05 -10.37
C LEU A 163 -22.41 11.26 -9.35
N PRO A 164 -21.12 11.13 -9.73
CA PRO A 164 -20.03 11.46 -8.84
C PRO A 164 -20.07 12.98 -8.56
N ARG A 165 -19.88 13.35 -7.28
CA ARG A 165 -19.84 14.76 -6.89
C ARG A 165 -18.52 15.45 -7.25
N VAL A 166 -17.47 14.68 -7.49
CA VAL A 166 -16.12 15.18 -7.77
C VAL A 166 -15.53 14.42 -8.95
N LEU A 167 -14.83 15.17 -9.80
CA LEU A 167 -13.98 14.66 -10.87
C LEU A 167 -12.54 15.15 -10.65
N PRO A 168 -11.51 14.41 -11.09
CA PRO A 168 -11.55 13.07 -11.71
C PRO A 168 -11.98 11.97 -10.70
N PRO A 169 -12.26 10.74 -11.16
CA PRO A 169 -12.50 9.59 -10.29
C PRO A 169 -11.41 9.44 -9.24
N TRP A 170 -11.80 8.94 -8.08
CA TRP A 170 -10.90 8.76 -6.95
C TRP A 170 -11.12 7.41 -6.30
N SER A 171 -10.05 6.90 -5.72
CA SER A 171 -10.03 5.69 -4.91
C SER A 171 -9.26 5.96 -3.63
N GLU A 172 -9.71 5.37 -2.55
CA GLU A 172 -9.04 5.35 -1.26
C GLU A 172 -8.80 3.90 -0.86
N TYR A 173 -7.75 3.67 -0.08
CA TYR A 173 -7.29 2.32 0.23
C TYR A 173 -7.10 2.11 1.72
N ALA A 174 -7.36 0.90 2.18
CA ALA A 174 -7.06 0.45 3.53
C ALA A 174 -6.86 -1.08 3.53
N ALA A 175 -6.53 -1.62 4.70
CA ALA A 175 -6.38 -3.05 4.90
C ALA A 175 -7.04 -3.51 6.20
N THR A 176 -7.38 -4.80 6.27
CA THR A 176 -7.89 -5.41 7.51
C THR A 176 -6.77 -5.85 8.44
N ALA A 177 -6.99 -5.68 9.75
CA ALA A 177 -6.17 -6.28 10.79
C ALA A 177 -6.43 -7.78 10.93
N ALA A 178 -5.71 -8.44 11.84
CA ALA A 178 -5.83 -9.86 12.12
C ALA A 178 -7.25 -10.32 12.51
N ASP A 179 -8.06 -9.43 13.09
CA ASP A 179 -9.46 -9.68 13.47
C ASP A 179 -10.47 -9.30 12.37
N GLY A 180 -9.98 -9.07 11.14
CA GLY A 180 -10.79 -8.68 10.00
C GLY A 180 -11.29 -7.24 10.04
N ARG A 181 -11.00 -6.44 11.08
CA ARG A 181 -11.47 -5.06 11.16
C ARG A 181 -10.68 -4.14 10.23
N PHE A 182 -11.34 -3.12 9.68
CA PHE A 182 -10.73 -2.09 8.86
C PHE A 182 -11.18 -0.67 9.26
N ARG A 183 -10.38 0.33 8.87
CA ARG A 183 -10.75 1.76 8.87
C ARG A 183 -10.38 2.35 7.51
N LEU A 184 -11.37 2.56 6.65
CA LEU A 184 -11.19 3.06 5.29
C LEU A 184 -11.43 4.57 5.25
N PRO A 185 -10.42 5.39 4.89
CA PRO A 185 -10.62 6.82 4.71
C PRO A 185 -11.50 7.09 3.50
N LEU A 186 -12.54 7.91 3.68
CA LEU A 186 -13.40 8.41 2.60
C LEU A 186 -13.32 9.94 2.57
N ARG A 187 -12.14 10.45 2.23
CA ARG A 187 -11.84 11.90 2.30
C ARG A 187 -12.61 12.71 1.27
N ARG A 188 -12.94 12.09 0.14
CA ARG A 188 -13.64 12.74 -0.96
C ARG A 188 -15.13 12.39 -0.93
N PRO A 189 -16.00 13.33 -1.35
CA PRO A 189 -17.43 13.06 -1.42
C PRO A 189 -17.75 11.87 -2.34
N GLY A 190 -18.72 11.06 -1.93
CA GLY A 190 -19.29 9.98 -2.72
C GLY A 190 -20.18 10.48 -3.86
N SER A 191 -20.89 9.57 -4.47
CA SER A 191 -21.88 9.91 -5.50
C SER A 191 -23.21 10.31 -4.89
N LYS A 192 -24.06 10.94 -5.69
CA LYS A 192 -25.46 11.19 -5.37
C LYS A 192 -26.40 10.54 -6.39
N PRO A 193 -27.64 10.19 -6.01
CA PRO A 193 -28.64 9.77 -6.98
C PRO A 193 -28.89 10.86 -8.03
N ARG A 194 -29.16 10.47 -9.27
CA ARG A 194 -29.74 11.38 -10.27
C ARG A 194 -31.13 11.81 -9.77
N PRO A 195 -31.45 13.11 -9.75
CA PRO A 195 -32.68 13.59 -9.14
C PRO A 195 -33.93 13.06 -9.86
N ALA A 196 -34.91 12.59 -9.09
CA ALA A 196 -36.28 12.33 -9.55
C ALA A 196 -37.33 13.22 -8.84
N GLY A 197 -36.92 14.05 -7.87
CA GLY A 197 -37.81 14.85 -7.02
C GLY A 197 -37.08 15.39 -5.77
N GLN A 198 -37.75 16.26 -5.00
CA GLN A 198 -37.19 17.32 -4.15
C GLN A 198 -36.31 16.92 -2.94
N ALA A 199 -35.46 17.89 -2.58
CA ALA A 199 -34.43 17.99 -1.54
C ALA A 199 -34.71 17.29 -0.19
N ALA A 200 -34.14 16.10 -0.01
CA ALA A 200 -33.71 15.58 1.29
C ALA A 200 -32.20 15.86 1.46
N PRO A 201 -31.64 15.87 2.69
CA PRO A 201 -30.20 15.94 2.90
C PRO A 201 -29.53 14.83 2.06
N GLU A 202 -28.80 15.22 1.02
CA GLU A 202 -28.41 14.29 -0.05
C GLU A 202 -27.35 13.32 0.50
N PRO A 203 -27.71 12.05 0.74
CA PRO A 203 -26.76 11.11 1.30
C PRO A 203 -25.71 10.72 0.26
N GLU A 204 -24.55 10.26 0.72
CA GLU A 204 -23.42 9.94 -0.16
C GLU A 204 -23.30 8.43 -0.38
N TRP A 205 -23.09 8.06 -1.65
CA TRP A 205 -23.01 6.67 -2.07
C TRP A 205 -21.59 6.28 -2.46
N PHE A 206 -21.12 5.21 -1.84
CA PHE A 206 -19.80 4.66 -2.06
C PHE A 206 -19.87 3.19 -2.49
N THR A 207 -18.93 2.79 -3.33
CA THR A 207 -18.65 1.39 -3.57
C THR A 207 -17.39 1.03 -2.77
N VAL A 208 -17.49 -0.05 -2.00
CA VAL A 208 -16.38 -0.62 -1.23
C VAL A 208 -16.14 -2.02 -1.75
N THR A 209 -14.91 -2.30 -2.16
CA THR A 209 -14.50 -3.66 -2.56
C THR A 209 -13.51 -4.19 -1.55
N ALA A 210 -13.62 -5.48 -1.23
CA ALA A 210 -12.70 -6.17 -0.34
C ALA A 210 -12.11 -7.37 -1.06
N ALA A 211 -10.80 -7.38 -1.27
CA ALA A 211 -10.07 -8.51 -1.84
C ALA A 211 -9.34 -9.26 -0.72
N ALA A 212 -9.59 -10.58 -0.59
CA ALA A 212 -9.00 -11.41 0.47
C ALA A 212 -7.46 -11.40 0.43
N GLU A 213 -6.91 -11.32 -0.77
CA GLU A 213 -5.49 -11.18 -1.00
C GLU A 213 -5.26 -9.85 -1.71
N PRO A 214 -4.23 -9.09 -1.33
CA PRO A 214 -3.91 -7.83 -2.01
C PRO A 214 -3.78 -8.01 -3.53
N ALA A 215 -3.37 -9.20 -4.01
CA ALA A 215 -2.92 -9.44 -5.40
C ALA A 215 -4.06 -9.77 -6.34
N HIS A 216 -5.18 -10.16 -5.76
CA HIS A 216 -6.37 -10.56 -6.48
C HIS A 216 -7.32 -9.37 -6.49
N GLY A 217 -7.05 -8.39 -7.36
CA GLY A 217 -8.04 -7.38 -7.68
C GLY A 217 -9.37 -8.05 -8.05
N GLY A 218 -10.50 -7.46 -7.66
CA GLY A 218 -11.83 -7.99 -8.01
C GLY A 218 -12.54 -8.82 -6.94
N GLY A 219 -12.31 -8.53 -5.65
CA GLY A 219 -13.19 -9.01 -4.59
C GLY A 219 -14.62 -8.45 -4.71
N PRO A 220 -15.60 -9.05 -4.03
CA PRO A 220 -17.01 -8.68 -4.18
C PRO A 220 -17.22 -7.19 -3.86
N GLU A 221 -18.06 -6.56 -4.68
CA GLU A 221 -18.45 -5.17 -4.47
C GLU A 221 -19.57 -5.10 -3.44
N ALA A 222 -19.30 -4.44 -2.31
CA ALA A 222 -20.33 -4.01 -1.38
C ALA A 222 -20.64 -2.53 -1.64
N THR A 223 -21.90 -2.20 -1.89
CA THR A 223 -22.31 -0.80 -1.94
C THR A 223 -22.67 -0.36 -0.53
N VAL A 224 -22.01 0.69 -0.06
CA VAL A 224 -22.31 1.29 1.24
C VAL A 224 -22.91 2.67 1.01
N HIS A 225 -24.05 2.88 1.63
CA HIS A 225 -24.71 4.16 1.69
C HIS A 225 -24.37 4.81 3.03
N LEU A 226 -23.73 5.97 3.00
CA LEU A 226 -23.35 6.69 4.21
C LEU A 226 -24.08 8.01 4.26
N THR A 227 -24.80 8.24 5.36
CA THR A 227 -25.18 9.59 5.73
C THR A 227 -23.97 10.29 6.38
N ALA A 228 -24.02 11.63 6.49
CA ALA A 228 -22.99 12.38 7.20
C ALA A 228 -22.80 11.91 8.66
N ALA A 229 -23.85 11.34 9.29
CA ALA A 229 -23.81 10.82 10.65
C ALA A 229 -23.10 9.45 10.75
N ASP A 230 -23.26 8.58 9.74
CA ASP A 230 -22.75 7.19 9.75
C ASP A 230 -21.22 7.11 9.71
N ILE A 231 -20.56 8.14 9.19
CA ILE A 231 -19.10 8.24 9.08
C ILE A 231 -18.42 8.19 10.47
N SER A 232 -19.16 8.45 11.55
CA SER A 232 -18.60 8.53 12.91
C SER A 232 -18.99 7.38 13.83
N GLY A 233 -20.00 6.57 13.50
CA GLY A 233 -20.68 5.73 14.51
C GLY A 233 -20.97 4.27 14.16
N THR A 234 -21.11 3.91 12.88
CA THR A 234 -21.65 2.58 12.50
C THR A 234 -20.55 1.66 11.99
N GLU A 235 -20.46 0.43 12.52
CA GLU A 235 -19.57 -0.63 12.01
C GLU A 235 -20.27 -1.38 10.87
N HIS A 236 -19.63 -1.46 9.71
CA HIS A 236 -20.17 -2.13 8.52
C HIS A 236 -19.55 -3.52 8.32
N LEU A 237 -20.36 -4.53 8.04
CA LEU A 237 -19.88 -5.86 7.67
C LEU A 237 -19.77 -5.98 6.15
N VAL A 238 -18.63 -6.48 5.67
CA VAL A 238 -18.41 -6.87 4.27
C VAL A 238 -18.13 -8.37 4.24
N GLU A 239 -19.02 -9.12 3.59
CA GLU A 239 -18.86 -10.56 3.41
C GLU A 239 -18.23 -10.86 2.05
N ILE A 240 -17.26 -11.79 2.04
CA ILE A 240 -16.61 -12.28 0.84
C ILE A 240 -16.81 -13.79 0.68
N PRO A 241 -16.90 -14.32 -0.55
CA PRO A 241 -17.07 -15.76 -0.77
C PRO A 241 -15.94 -16.58 -0.12
#